data_AF-A0A935FR44-F1
#
_entry.id   AF-A0A935FR44-F1
#
_cell.length_a   1.000
_cell.length_b   1.000
_cell.length_c   1.000
_cell.angle_alpha   90.00
_cell.angle_beta   90.00
_cell.angle_gamma   90.00
#
_symmetry.space_group_name_H-M   'P 1'
#
loop_
_entity.id
_entity.type
_entity.pdbx_description
1 polymer ?
#
loop_
_entity_poly.entity_id
_entity_poly.type
_entity_poly.pdbx_seq_one_letter_code
_entity_poly.pdbx_strand_id
1 'polypeptide(L)'
;MYTDFGLFTSNNDFCDDASNLFNYLTGYSKKHDYKKLIVAPLNMRKCIIRLIDDEIRSHKEFGNGYILLKNNSIVDDEVIMKLYQASKAGVKIDLITRGICRLRPQVKGLSENINVQHRWKIPRTQSRLLL
;
A
#
# COMPACT_ATOMS: atom_id res chain seq x y z
N MET A 1 -22.75 -8.92 -0.29
CA MET A 1 -21.82 -9.48 0.72
C MET A 1 -20.50 -8.74 0.62
N TYR A 2 -19.90 -8.36 1.75
CA TYR A 2 -18.59 -7.72 1.84
C TYR A 2 -17.49 -8.76 2.08
N THR A 3 -16.24 -8.41 1.75
CA THR A 3 -15.08 -9.28 1.95
C THR A 3 -14.00 -8.48 2.65
N ASP A 4 -13.73 -8.85 3.89
CA ASP A 4 -12.83 -8.14 4.79
C ASP A 4 -11.80 -9.10 5.38
N PHE A 5 -10.74 -8.55 5.94
CA PHE A 5 -9.69 -9.29 6.63
C PHE A 5 -9.66 -8.89 8.11
N GLY A 6 -9.57 -9.88 8.99
CA GLY A 6 -9.36 -9.67 10.43
C GLY A 6 -8.01 -10.25 10.84
N LEU A 7 -7.22 -9.47 11.56
CA LEU A 7 -5.97 -9.92 12.19
C LEU A 7 -6.22 -10.13 13.69
N PHE A 8 -6.07 -11.36 14.17
CA PHE A 8 -6.03 -11.67 15.59
C PHE A 8 -4.58 -11.93 16.01
N THR A 9 -4.08 -11.16 16.98
CA THR A 9 -2.69 -11.27 17.45
C THR A 9 -2.59 -10.93 18.93
N SER A 10 -1.63 -11.56 19.61
CA SER A 10 -1.22 -11.24 20.98
C SER A 10 0.17 -10.58 21.03
N ASN A 11 0.68 -10.11 19.89
CA ASN A 11 1.96 -9.43 19.84
C ASN A 11 1.89 -8.09 20.60
N ASN A 12 2.80 -7.93 21.57
CA ASN A 12 2.79 -6.78 22.48
C ASN A 12 2.85 -5.43 21.76
N ASP A 13 3.61 -5.29 20.67
CA ASP A 13 3.70 -4.00 19.96
C ASP A 13 2.36 -3.63 19.29
N PHE A 14 1.63 -4.60 18.76
CA PHE A 14 0.30 -4.37 18.21
C PHE A 14 -0.73 -4.07 19.31
N CYS A 15 -0.64 -4.76 20.44
CA CYS A 15 -1.52 -4.53 21.61
C CYS A 15 -1.31 -3.12 22.21
N ASP A 16 -0.05 -2.70 22.35
CA ASP A 16 0.33 -1.36 22.83
C ASP A 16 -0.24 -0.28 21.90
N ASP A 17 -0.01 -0.42 20.59
CA ASP A 17 -0.49 0.52 19.59
C ASP A 17 -2.01 0.61 19.56
N ALA A 18 -2.70 -0.52 19.64
CA ALA A 18 -4.17 -0.55 19.69
C ALA A 18 -4.70 0.19 20.94
N SER A 19 -4.11 -0.06 22.11
CA SER A 19 -4.48 0.62 23.35
C SER A 19 -4.26 2.13 23.26
N ASN A 20 -3.12 2.56 22.70
CA ASN A 20 -2.83 3.97 22.46
C ASN A 20 -3.81 4.62 21.48
N LEU A 21 -4.20 3.90 20.42
CA LEU A 21 -5.18 4.39 19.45
C LEU A 21 -6.53 4.64 20.11
N PHE A 22 -7.02 3.73 20.96
CA PHE A 22 -8.26 3.93 21.69
C PHE A 22 -8.19 5.10 22.68
N ASN A 23 -7.06 5.24 23.39
CA ASN A 23 -6.82 6.39 24.27
C ASN A 23 -6.78 7.72 23.50
N TYR A 24 -6.23 7.72 22.28
CA TYR A 24 -6.23 8.89 21.40
C TYR A 24 -7.67 9.26 20.97
N LEU A 25 -8.46 8.28 20.53
CA LEU A 25 -9.85 8.49 20.09
C LEU A 25 -10.77 9.02 21.20
N THR A 26 -10.48 8.64 22.45
CA THR A 26 -11.24 9.08 23.64
C THR A 26 -10.73 10.38 24.25
N GLY A 27 -9.67 10.97 23.69
CA GLY A 27 -9.13 12.27 24.12
C GLY A 27 -8.19 12.22 25.31
N TYR A 28 -7.80 11.03 25.78
CA TYR A 28 -6.93 10.85 26.96
C TYR A 28 -5.44 11.05 26.67
N SER A 29 -4.98 10.99 25.41
CA SER A 29 -3.55 11.08 25.10
C SER A 29 -3.27 11.65 23.71
N LYS A 30 -2.20 12.44 23.60
CA LYS A 30 -1.62 12.95 22.34
C LYS A 30 -0.30 12.23 21.99
N LYS A 31 -0.13 10.96 22.36
CA LYS A 31 1.09 10.23 21.98
C LYS A 31 0.98 9.82 20.51
N HIS A 32 1.94 10.26 19.69
CA HIS A 32 1.86 10.18 18.22
C HIS A 32 2.69 9.05 17.60
N ASP A 33 3.50 8.35 18.39
CA ASP A 33 4.44 7.33 17.90
C ASP A 33 3.86 5.92 18.05
N TYR A 34 3.36 5.39 16.94
CA TYR A 34 2.93 4.00 16.80
C TYR A 34 4.10 3.15 16.31
N LYS A 35 4.26 1.94 16.87
CA LYS A 35 5.36 1.01 16.52
C LYS A 35 5.08 0.24 15.22
N LYS A 36 3.84 -0.21 15.04
CA LYS A 36 3.36 -1.09 13.98
C LYS A 36 2.17 -0.50 13.23
N LEU A 37 1.24 0.16 13.94
CA LEU A 37 0.04 0.72 13.30
C LEU A 37 0.36 1.95 12.47
N ILE A 38 -0.29 2.00 11.30
CA ILE A 38 -0.30 3.16 10.41
C ILE A 38 -1.69 3.78 10.54
N VAL A 39 -1.77 4.98 11.10
CA VAL A 39 -3.01 5.63 11.53
C VAL A 39 -3.22 6.92 10.76
N ALA A 40 -4.41 7.07 10.18
CA ALA A 40 -4.86 8.32 9.57
C ALA A 40 -5.51 9.24 10.62
N PRO A 41 -5.41 10.58 10.46
CA PRO A 41 -4.65 11.32 9.44
C PRO A 41 -3.17 11.49 9.80
N LEU A 42 -2.70 10.88 10.90
CA LEU A 42 -1.43 11.20 11.56
C LEU A 42 -0.19 10.87 10.71
N ASN A 43 -0.01 9.60 10.33
CA ASN A 43 1.22 9.12 9.70
C ASN A 43 1.00 8.32 8.42
N MET A 44 -0.26 8.02 8.06
CA MET A 44 -0.57 7.10 6.96
C MET A 44 0.01 7.51 5.60
N ARG A 45 -0.23 8.75 5.15
CA ARG A 45 0.29 9.22 3.86
C ARG A 45 1.82 9.17 3.83
N LYS A 46 2.47 9.71 4.85
CA LYS A 46 3.94 9.73 4.97
C LYS A 46 4.51 8.31 4.93
N CYS A 47 3.87 7.37 5.61
CA CYS A 47 4.30 5.97 5.61
C CYS A 47 4.16 5.31 4.23
N ILE A 48 3.03 5.50 3.54
CA ILE A 48 2.82 4.99 2.18
C ILE A 48 3.87 5.56 1.21
N ILE A 49 4.11 6.87 1.25
CA ILE A 49 5.13 7.54 0.42
C ILE A 49 6.52 6.93 0.69
N ARG A 50 6.89 6.77 1.96
CA ARG A 50 8.17 6.16 2.35
C ARG A 50 8.31 4.73 1.81
N LEU A 51 7.27 3.90 1.94
CA LEU A 51 7.29 2.53 1.44
C LEU A 51 7.49 2.47 -0.08
N ILE A 52 6.89 3.40 -0.84
CA ILE A 52 7.12 3.48 -2.28
C ILE A 52 8.56 3.93 -2.57
N ASP A 53 9.10 4.90 -1.84
CA ASP A 53 10.49 5.36 -1.99
C ASP A 53 11.50 4.24 -1.67
N ASP A 54 11.23 3.45 -0.64
CA ASP A 54 12.05 2.28 -0.29
C ASP A 54 12.06 1.24 -1.41
N GLU A 55 10.91 1.00 -2.04
CA GLU A 55 10.81 0.09 -3.18
C GLU A 55 11.54 0.62 -4.42
N ILE A 56 11.47 1.94 -4.68
CA ILE A 56 12.26 2.58 -5.75
C ILE A 56 13.76 2.38 -5.49
N ARG A 57 14.21 2.58 -4.25
CA ARG A 57 15.61 2.39 -3.88
C ARG A 57 16.05 0.94 -4.08
N SER A 58 15.25 0.00 -3.57
CA SER A 58 15.47 -1.44 -3.75
C SER A 58 15.54 -1.84 -5.23
N HIS A 59 14.61 -1.34 -6.06
CA HIS A 59 14.62 -1.62 -7.50
C HIS A 59 15.88 -1.09 -8.20
N LYS A 60 16.39 0.08 -7.82
CA LYS A 60 17.64 0.60 -8.39
C LYS A 60 18.86 -0.24 -8.06
N GLU A 61 18.84 -0.90 -6.89
CA GLU A 61 19.94 -1.76 -6.43
C GLU A 61 19.84 -3.18 -7.02
N PHE A 62 18.64 -3.77 -7.04
CA PHE A 62 18.43 -5.19 -7.35
C PHE A 62 17.65 -5.45 -8.65
N GLY A 63 17.03 -4.45 -9.25
CA GLY A 63 16.29 -4.54 -10.51
C GLY A 63 14.95 -5.30 -10.47
N ASN A 64 14.49 -5.72 -9.28
CA ASN A 64 13.34 -6.61 -9.11
C ASN A 64 12.15 -5.98 -8.38
N GLY A 65 12.18 -4.67 -8.13
CA GLY A 65 11.15 -4.04 -7.31
C GLY A 65 9.72 -4.12 -7.86
N TYR A 66 8.77 -4.33 -6.93
CA TYR A 66 7.38 -4.65 -7.20
C TYR A 66 6.43 -4.10 -6.13
N ILE A 67 5.34 -3.45 -6.57
CA ILE A 67 4.28 -2.94 -5.69
C ILE A 67 2.96 -3.60 -6.06
N LEU A 68 2.35 -4.28 -5.09
CA LEU A 68 0.97 -4.75 -5.19
C LEU A 68 0.10 -3.97 -4.22
N LEU A 69 -0.91 -3.26 -4.73
CA LEU A 69 -1.81 -2.45 -3.91
C LEU A 69 -3.25 -2.82 -4.18
N LYS A 70 -3.95 -3.31 -3.15
CA LYS A 70 -5.38 -3.61 -3.19
C LYS A 70 -6.14 -2.60 -2.35
N ASN A 71 -7.12 -1.95 -2.95
CA ASN A 71 -7.86 -0.86 -2.31
C ASN A 71 -9.26 -0.70 -2.90
N ASN A 72 -10.11 0.02 -2.20
CA ASN A 72 -11.41 0.40 -2.74
C ASN A 72 -11.26 1.56 -3.74
N SER A 73 -10.52 2.62 -3.40
CA SER A 73 -10.36 3.80 -4.28
C SER A 73 -8.96 4.39 -4.19
N ILE A 74 -8.44 4.93 -5.30
CA ILE A 74 -7.18 5.68 -5.35
C ILE A 74 -7.42 7.08 -5.91
N VAL A 75 -7.31 8.08 -5.03
CA VAL A 75 -7.71 9.46 -5.31
C VAL A 75 -6.74 10.52 -4.77
N ASP A 76 -5.81 10.13 -3.89
CA ASP A 76 -4.84 11.03 -3.27
C ASP A 76 -3.72 11.38 -4.27
N ASP A 77 -3.57 12.67 -4.56
CA ASP A 77 -2.69 13.16 -5.61
C ASP A 77 -1.20 12.93 -5.29
N GLU A 78 -0.79 13.07 -4.02
CA GLU A 78 0.61 12.84 -3.62
C GLU A 78 1.01 11.37 -3.80
N VAL A 79 0.14 10.44 -3.38
CA VAL A 79 0.38 9.00 -3.56
C VAL A 79 0.40 8.64 -5.05
N ILE A 80 -0.53 9.17 -5.85
CA ILE A 80 -0.57 8.92 -7.30
C ILE A 80 0.71 9.42 -7.98
N MET A 81 1.17 10.63 -7.64
CA MET A 81 2.41 11.18 -8.18
C MET A 81 3.62 10.33 -7.79
N LYS A 82 3.66 9.80 -6.57
CA LYS A 82 4.72 8.91 -6.12
C LYS A 82 4.69 7.56 -6.83
N LEU A 83 3.52 7.00 -7.12
CA LEU A 83 3.39 5.78 -7.94
C LEU A 83 3.89 6.01 -9.39
N TYR A 84 3.65 7.18 -9.98
CA TYR A 84 4.24 7.52 -11.28
C TYR A 84 5.76 7.64 -11.22
N GLN A 85 6.33 8.18 -10.14
CA GLN A 85 7.79 8.19 -9.95
C GLN A 85 8.34 6.76 -9.87
N ALA A 86 7.66 5.86 -9.15
CA ALA A 86 8.04 4.46 -9.08
C ALA A 86 7.98 3.76 -10.45
N SER A 87 6.90 3.97 -11.21
CA SER A 87 6.80 3.44 -12.56
C SER A 87 7.92 3.96 -13.47
N LYS A 88 8.25 5.25 -13.42
CA LYS A 88 9.37 5.83 -14.18
C LYS A 88 10.72 5.23 -13.79
N ALA A 89 10.88 4.82 -12.55
CA ALA A 89 12.09 4.14 -12.07
C ALA A 89 12.19 2.66 -12.50
N GLY A 90 11.18 2.12 -13.18
CA GLY A 90 11.15 0.72 -13.63
C GLY A 90 10.38 -0.24 -12.71
N VAL A 91 9.90 0.23 -11.56
CA VAL A 91 9.16 -0.59 -10.59
C VAL A 91 7.86 -1.08 -11.24
N LYS A 92 7.61 -2.39 -11.16
CA LYS A 92 6.34 -2.99 -11.61
C LYS A 92 5.26 -2.74 -10.56
N ILE A 93 4.09 -2.28 -10.98
CA ILE A 93 3.01 -1.88 -10.07
C ILE A 93 1.70 -2.50 -10.52
N ASP A 94 1.09 -3.31 -9.68
CA ASP A 94 -0.25 -3.86 -9.89
C ASP A 94 -1.23 -3.28 -8.87
N LEU A 95 -2.25 -2.57 -9.38
CA LEU A 95 -3.31 -1.97 -8.58
C LEU A 95 -4.60 -2.76 -8.75
N ILE A 96 -5.16 -3.22 -7.64
CA ILE A 96 -6.47 -3.88 -7.59
C ILE A 96 -7.45 -2.90 -6.96
N THR A 97 -8.03 -2.03 -7.77
CA THR A 97 -8.91 -0.93 -7.33
C THR A 97 -10.35 -1.18 -7.79
N ARG A 98 -11.29 -1.26 -6.85
CA ARG A 98 -12.70 -1.61 -7.18
C ARG A 98 -13.57 -0.41 -7.55
N GLY A 99 -13.33 0.74 -6.93
CA GLY A 99 -14.08 1.97 -7.07
C GLY A 99 -13.31 3.00 -7.88
N ILE A 100 -13.30 4.24 -7.39
CA ILE A 100 -12.75 5.39 -8.10
C ILE A 100 -11.23 5.24 -8.24
N CYS A 101 -10.72 5.43 -9.46
CA CYS A 101 -9.30 5.48 -9.76
C CYS A 101 -8.99 6.74 -10.56
N ARG A 102 -8.28 7.70 -9.95
CA ARG A 102 -7.79 8.91 -10.63
C ARG A 102 -6.45 8.69 -11.35
N LEU A 103 -5.78 7.57 -11.08
CA LEU A 103 -4.53 7.20 -11.74
C LEU A 103 -4.81 6.69 -13.16
N ARG A 104 -4.01 7.13 -14.13
CA ARG A 104 -4.09 6.68 -15.52
C ARG A 104 -2.93 5.71 -15.81
N PRO A 105 -3.19 4.39 -15.92
CA PRO A 105 -2.16 3.40 -16.23
C PRO A 105 -1.75 3.44 -17.71
N GLN A 106 -0.63 2.79 -18.05
CA GLN A 106 -0.19 2.52 -19.42
C GLN A 106 0.06 3.78 -20.27
N VAL A 107 0.45 4.90 -19.64
CA VAL A 107 0.86 6.12 -20.34
C VAL A 107 2.37 6.09 -20.60
N LYS A 108 2.76 6.23 -21.87
CA LYS A 108 4.15 6.20 -22.30
C LYS A 108 5.01 7.19 -21.51
N GLY A 109 6.15 6.75 -20.99
CA GLY A 109 7.08 7.57 -20.19
C GLY A 109 6.55 8.06 -18.84
N LEU A 110 5.39 7.57 -18.37
CA LEU A 110 4.79 7.98 -17.09
C LEU A 110 4.33 6.80 -16.24
N SER A 111 3.53 5.89 -16.82
CA SER A 111 2.84 4.82 -16.09
C SER A 111 2.83 3.48 -16.85
N GLU A 112 3.80 3.25 -17.72
CA GLU A 112 3.98 2.01 -18.51
C GLU A 112 4.06 0.76 -17.62
N ASN A 113 4.62 0.90 -16.42
CA ASN A 113 4.79 -0.21 -15.48
C ASN A 113 3.62 -0.37 -14.51
N ILE A 114 2.53 0.38 -14.69
CA ILE A 114 1.35 0.32 -13.83
C ILE A 114 0.20 -0.39 -14.53
N ASN A 115 -0.28 -1.48 -13.93
CA ASN A 115 -1.51 -2.16 -14.33
C ASN A 115 -2.61 -1.88 -13.31
N VAL A 116 -3.84 -1.66 -13.78
CA VAL A 116 -5.03 -1.52 -12.92
C VAL A 116 -6.03 -2.61 -13.28
N GLN A 117 -6.52 -3.32 -12.27
CA GLN A 117 -7.53 -4.36 -12.41
C GLN A 117 -8.63 -4.18 -11.36
N HIS A 118 -9.88 -4.51 -11.72
CA HIS A 118 -11.02 -4.40 -10.80
C HIS A 118 -11.31 -5.69 -10.01
N ARG A 119 -10.68 -6.80 -10.40
CA ARG A 119 -10.82 -8.11 -9.74
C ARG A 119 -9.45 -8.72 -9.53
N TRP A 120 -9.28 -9.41 -8.41
CA TRP A 120 -8.11 -10.24 -8.19
C TRP A 120 -8.18 -11.42 -9.15
N LYS A 121 -7.21 -11.53 -10.06
CA LYS A 121 -6.99 -12.73 -10.86
C LYS A 121 -5.77 -13.43 -10.26
N ILE A 122 -5.92 -14.70 -9.92
CA ILE A 122 -4.80 -15.54 -9.51
C ILE A 122 -3.75 -15.48 -10.64
N PRO A 123 -2.50 -15.07 -10.37
CA PRO A 123 -1.46 -15.05 -11.39
C PRO A 123 -1.33 -16.44 -12.01
N ARG A 124 -1.54 -16.57 -13.34
CA ARG A 124 -1.44 -17.84 -14.08
C ARG A 124 -0.03 -18.43 -14.15
N THR A 125 0.94 -17.87 -13.45
CA THR A 125 2.37 -18.24 -13.51
C THR A 125 2.87 -19.05 -12.31
N GLN A 126 2.01 -19.43 -11.35
CA GLN A 126 2.33 -20.42 -10.30
C GLN A 126 1.34 -21.61 -10.29
N SER A 127 1.19 -22.30 -11.42
CA SER A 127 0.47 -23.58 -11.49
C SER A 127 1.40 -24.80 -11.52
N ARG A 128 2.61 -24.68 -10.97
CA ARG A 128 3.46 -25.83 -10.63
C ARG A 128 4.08 -25.62 -9.25
N LEU A 129 3.90 -26.63 -8.41
CA LEU A 129 4.31 -26.77 -7.01
C LEU A 129 3.40 -26.07 -5.99
N LEU A 130 2.47 -26.86 -5.44
CA LEU A 130 2.40 -27.19 -4.02
C LEU A 130 1.40 -28.36 -3.85
N LEU A 131 1.96 -29.57 -3.75
CA LEU A 131 1.55 -30.53 -2.71
C LEU A 131 2.07 -29.98 -1.37
#